data_AF-A0A815GWB3-F1
#
_entry.id   AF-A0A815GWB3-F1
#
_cell.length_a   1.000
_cell.length_b   1.000
_cell.length_c   1.000
_cell.angle_alpha   90.00
_cell.angle_beta   90.00
_cell.angle_gamma   90.00
#
_symmetry.space_group_name_H-M   'P 1'
#
loop_
_entity.id
_entity.type
_entity.pdbx_description
1 polymer ?
#
loop_
_entity_poly.entity_id
_entity_poly.type
_entity_poly.pdbx_seq_one_letter_code
_entity_poly.pdbx_strand_id
1 'polypeptide(L)'
;PHWINEIPCLLKETGQYQCDFRFQHKHRPLPVMLSLTAKNTLHVSLPIPIRAICPGQYAVFYNENEVLGAARIIDSGTSLYDLQWTEPLISSDLILNMC
;
A
#
# COMPACT_ATOMS: atom_id res chain seq x y z
N PRO A 1 5.54 -0.13 12.72
CA PRO A 1 6.03 0.97 11.85
C PRO A 1 6.94 1.89 12.67
N HIS A 2 7.87 2.58 12.01
CA HIS A 2 8.72 3.61 12.60
C HIS A 2 8.46 4.92 11.87
N TRP A 3 7.97 5.92 12.59
CA TRP A 3 7.69 7.25 12.07
C TRP A 3 8.88 8.17 12.35
N ILE A 4 9.23 9.02 11.39
CA ILE A 4 10.38 9.93 11.53
C ILE A 4 10.06 11.07 12.49
N ASN A 5 8.87 11.67 12.36
CA ASN A 5 8.39 12.70 13.25
C ASN A 5 7.27 12.14 14.14
N GLU A 6 6.06 12.06 13.60
CA GLU A 6 4.92 11.49 14.29
C GLU A 6 4.00 10.76 13.31
N ILE A 7 3.12 9.91 13.85
CA ILE A 7 2.08 9.30 13.03
C ILE A 7 1.11 10.40 12.54
N PRO A 8 0.78 10.44 11.23
CA PRO A 8 -0.10 11.47 10.67
C PRO A 8 -1.42 11.60 11.42
N CYS A 9 -1.85 12.84 11.72
CA CYS A 9 -3.08 13.10 12.48
C CYS A 9 -4.30 12.46 11.83
N LEU A 10 -4.44 12.60 10.51
CA LEU A 10 -5.54 11.99 9.76
C LEU A 10 -5.56 10.45 9.88
N LEU A 11 -4.38 9.81 9.92
CA LEU A 11 -4.27 8.37 10.15
C LEU A 11 -4.74 7.99 11.56
N LYS A 12 -4.39 8.77 12.59
CA LYS A 12 -4.86 8.56 13.97
C LYS A 12 -6.38 8.72 14.09
N GLU A 13 -6.94 9.75 13.45
CA GLU A 13 -8.34 10.15 13.61
C GLU A 13 -9.30 9.25 12.83
N THR A 14 -8.96 8.95 11.57
CA THR A 14 -9.86 8.20 10.66
C THR A 14 -9.49 6.72 10.56
N GLY A 15 -8.30 6.35 11.05
CA GLY A 15 -7.73 5.03 10.84
C GLY A 15 -7.18 4.81 9.44
N GLN A 16 -7.30 5.79 8.52
CA GLN A 16 -6.87 5.70 7.13
C GLN A 16 -6.03 6.91 6.69
N TYR A 17 -5.11 6.69 5.76
CA TYR A 17 -4.29 7.77 5.21
C TYR A 17 -3.76 7.41 3.83
N GLN A 18 -4.03 8.27 2.84
CA GLN A 18 -3.51 8.11 1.49
C GLN A 18 -2.10 8.70 1.43
N CYS A 19 -1.15 7.94 0.91
CA CYS A 19 0.24 8.37 0.77
C CYS A 19 0.91 7.61 -0.38
N ASP A 20 2.15 7.97 -0.70
CA ASP A 20 2.96 7.16 -1.59
C ASP A 20 3.79 6.16 -0.79
N PHE A 21 4.08 5.00 -1.38
CA PHE A 21 5.02 4.04 -0.78
C PHE A 21 6.01 3.49 -1.79
N ARG A 22 7.15 3.03 -1.28
CA ARG A 22 8.18 2.33 -2.04
C ARG A 22 8.79 1.21 -1.21
N PHE A 23 8.90 0.02 -1.79
CA PHE A 23 9.53 -1.15 -1.16
C PHE A 23 10.86 -1.57 -1.84
N GLN A 24 11.10 -1.10 -3.07
CA GLN A 24 12.37 -1.29 -3.79
C GLN A 24 12.94 0.06 -4.23
N HIS A 25 14.23 0.29 -3.96
CA HIS A 25 14.88 1.58 -4.22
C HIS A 25 14.78 2.08 -5.67
N LYS A 26 14.73 1.17 -6.66
CA LYS A 26 14.64 1.51 -8.10
C LYS A 26 13.23 1.82 -8.58
N HIS A 27 12.21 1.50 -7.79
CA HIS A 27 10.82 1.69 -8.21
C HIS A 27 10.36 3.11 -7.92
N ARG A 28 9.48 3.62 -8.79
CA ARG A 28 8.75 4.86 -8.49
C ARG A 28 7.83 4.62 -7.30
N PRO A 29 7.65 5.62 -6.43
CA PRO A 29 6.61 5.55 -5.41
C PRO A 29 5.24 5.31 -6.04
N LEU A 30 4.40 4.53 -5.35
CA LEU A 30 3.05 4.20 -5.78
C LEU A 30 2.05 4.75 -4.76
N PRO A 31 0.91 5.32 -5.20
CA PRO A 31 -0.12 5.78 -4.28
C PRO A 31 -0.79 4.56 -3.62
N VAL A 32 -0.96 4.62 -2.31
CA VAL A 32 -1.57 3.57 -1.49
C VAL A 32 -2.43 4.14 -0.37
N MET A 33 -3.30 3.30 0.16
CA MET A 33 -4.05 3.59 1.37
C MET A 33 -3.44 2.83 2.55
N LEU A 34 -3.01 3.56 3.57
CA LEU A 34 -2.63 3.00 4.86
C LEU A 34 -3.87 2.82 5.73
N SER A 35 -3.90 1.74 6.51
CA SER A 35 -4.90 1.56 7.56
C SER A 35 -4.25 1.06 8.85
N LEU A 36 -4.54 1.73 9.96
CA LEU A 36 -4.10 1.28 11.28
C LEU A 36 -4.89 0.04 11.70
N THR A 37 -4.17 -0.94 12.23
CA THR A 37 -4.78 -2.10 12.89
C THR A 37 -4.51 -2.06 14.39
N ALA A 38 -5.34 -2.75 15.18
CA ALA A 38 -5.34 -2.74 16.65
C ALA A 38 -4.02 -3.17 17.34
N LYS A 39 -2.98 -3.56 16.59
CA LYS A 39 -1.69 -4.06 17.11
C LYS A 39 -0.49 -3.23 16.68
N ASN A 40 -0.67 -1.93 16.41
CA ASN A 40 0.39 -1.06 15.89
C ASN A 40 0.98 -1.60 14.57
N THR A 41 0.16 -2.30 13.79
CA THR A 41 0.48 -2.77 12.45
C THR A 41 -0.20 -1.85 11.44
N LEU A 42 0.37 -1.81 10.24
CA LEU A 42 -0.23 -1.11 9.11
C LEU A 42 -0.68 -2.16 8.09
N HIS A 43 -1.93 -2.04 7.66
CA HIS A 43 -2.38 -2.66 6.42
C HIS A 43 -2.15 -1.66 5.29
N VAL A 44 -1.57 -2.11 4.17
CA VAL A 44 -1.29 -1.26 3.02
C VAL A 44 -2.09 -1.80 1.84
N SER A 45 -3.09 -1.05 1.41
CA SER A 45 -3.92 -1.42 0.27
C SER A 45 -3.30 -0.87 -1.01
N LEU A 46 -3.02 -1.76 -1.94
CA LEU A 46 -2.42 -1.46 -3.24
C LEU A 46 -3.53 -1.31 -4.28
N PRO A 47 -3.52 -0.25 -5.11
CA PRO A 47 -4.52 -0.09 -6.17
C PRO A 47 -4.36 -1.09 -7.30
N ILE A 48 -3.16 -1.63 -7.48
CA ILE A 48 -2.82 -2.64 -8.49
C ILE A 48 -1.95 -3.73 -7.86
N PRO A 49 -2.06 -4.99 -8.32
CA PRO A 49 -1.15 -6.05 -7.92
C PRO A 49 0.29 -5.71 -8.32
N ILE A 50 1.24 -5.91 -7.40
CA ILE A 50 2.66 -5.72 -7.66
C ILE A 50 3.43 -7.00 -7.34
N ARG A 51 4.52 -7.24 -8.08
CA ARG A 51 5.35 -8.43 -7.90
C ARG A 51 6.41 -8.22 -6.85
N ALA A 52 6.92 -9.34 -6.32
CA ALA A 52 8.12 -9.40 -5.49
C ALA A 52 8.05 -8.58 -4.18
N ILE A 53 6.86 -8.46 -3.58
CA ILE A 53 6.73 -8.07 -2.17
C ILE A 53 7.22 -9.25 -1.35
N CYS A 54 8.31 -9.07 -0.61
CA CYS A 54 8.86 -10.14 0.22
C CYS A 54 8.82 -9.76 1.70
N PRO A 55 8.33 -10.66 2.59
CA PRO A 55 8.51 -10.50 4.03
C PRO A 55 10.00 -10.29 4.38
N GLY A 56 10.26 -9.37 5.31
CA GLY A 56 11.61 -8.97 5.71
C GLY A 56 12.16 -7.75 4.96
N GLN A 57 11.61 -7.37 3.81
CA GLN A 57 11.89 -6.08 3.18
C GLN A 57 11.24 -4.93 3.96
N TYR A 58 11.63 -3.70 3.63
CA TYR A 58 11.06 -2.49 4.22
C TYR A 58 10.25 -1.71 3.18
N ALA A 59 9.06 -1.29 3.58
CA ALA A 59 8.26 -0.30 2.88
C ALA A 59 8.53 1.08 3.50
N VAL A 60 8.79 2.08 2.66
CA VAL A 60 8.96 3.48 3.04
C VAL A 60 7.75 4.27 2.56
N PHE A 61 7.21 5.13 3.42
CA PHE A 61 6.01 5.93 3.17
C PHE A 61 6.38 7.40 2.99
N TYR A 62 5.73 8.03 2.03
CA TYR A 62 6.00 9.41 1.61
C TYR A 62 4.70 10.20 1.55
N ASN A 63 4.76 11.46 1.96
CA ASN A 63 3.77 12.47 1.63
C ASN A 63 4.44 13.47 0.69
N GLU A 64 4.17 13.34 -0.61
CA GLU A 64 4.86 14.10 -1.66
C GLU A 64 6.39 13.93 -1.56
N ASN A 65 7.10 14.97 -1.10
CA ASN A 65 8.56 14.98 -0.97
C ASN A 65 9.04 14.70 0.48
N GLU A 66 8.13 14.51 1.43
CA GLU A 66 8.44 14.23 2.82
C GLU A 66 8.40 12.73 3.10
N VAL A 67 9.40 12.23 3.85
CA VAL A 67 9.41 10.85 4.33
C VAL A 67 8.66 10.79 5.66
N LEU A 68 7.54 10.07 5.69
CA LEU A 68 6.75 9.89 6.91
C LEU A 68 7.39 8.87 7.85
N GLY A 69 7.89 7.79 7.28
CA GLY A 69 8.41 6.66 8.03
C GLY A 69 8.60 5.41 7.20
N ALA A 70 8.88 4.30 7.87
CA ALA A 70 9.04 2.99 7.26
C ALA A 70 8.50 1.87 8.13
N ALA A 71 8.17 0.74 7.51
CA ALA A 71 7.77 -0.47 8.21
C ALA A 71 8.39 -1.69 7.56
N ARG A 72 8.75 -2.68 8.37
CA ARG A 72 9.13 -4.01 7.88
C ARG A 72 7.88 -4.73 7.39
N ILE A 73 7.93 -5.28 6.19
CA ILE A 73 6.88 -6.12 5.62
C ILE A 73 6.91 -7.46 6.34
N ILE A 74 5.78 -7.83 6.95
CA ILE A 74 5.62 -9.10 7.68
C ILE A 74 4.88 -10.15 6.86
N ASP A 75 3.99 -9.69 5.98
CA ASP A 75 3.15 -10.50 5.13
C ASP A 75 2.85 -9.72 3.85
N SER A 76 2.78 -10.39 2.70
CA SER A 76 2.50 -9.78 1.40
C SER A 76 1.01 -9.80 1.03
N GLY A 77 0.17 -10.41 1.86
CA GLY A 77 -1.22 -10.69 1.53
C GLY A 77 -1.40 -11.73 0.43
N THR A 78 -2.63 -11.84 -0.04
CA THR A 78 -3.05 -12.80 -1.06
C THR A 78 -2.51 -12.43 -2.43
N SER A 79 -1.84 -13.37 -3.09
CA SER A 79 -1.38 -13.18 -4.47
C SER A 79 -2.49 -13.47 -5.48
N LEU A 80 -2.32 -13.01 -6.73
CA LEU A 80 -3.23 -13.37 -7.82
C LEU A 80 -3.32 -14.89 -8.06
N TYR A 81 -2.23 -15.62 -7.78
CA TYR A 81 -2.21 -17.08 -7.87
C TYR A 81 -3.14 -17.70 -6.82
N ASP A 82 -3.09 -17.21 -5.58
CA ASP A 82 -3.94 -17.70 -4.48
C ASP A 82 -5.43 -17.41 -4.75
N LEU A 83 -5.74 -16.31 -5.44
CA LEU A 83 -7.09 -15.97 -5.87
C LEU A 83 -7.60 -16.81 -7.06
N GLN A 84 -6.78 -17.72 -7.59
CA GLN A 84 -7.06 -18.47 -8.83
C GLN A 84 -7.49 -17.54 -9.97
N TRP A 85 -6.85 -16.37 -10.06
CA TRP A 85 -7.23 -15.34 -11.02
C TRP A 85 -6.91 -15.82 -12.45
N THR A 86 -7.90 -16.39 -13.12
CA THR A 86 -7.91 -16.59 -14.57
C THR A 86 -8.29 -15.27 -15.21
N GLU A 87 -7.40 -14.70 -16.01
CA GLU A 87 -7.68 -13.54 -16.88
C GLU A 87 -9.10 -13.58 -17.43
N PRO A 88 -9.89 -12.49 -17.38
CA PRO A 88 -11.11 -12.44 -18.15
C PRO A 88 -10.72 -12.40 -19.64
N LEU A 89 -11.08 -13.44 -20.38
CA LEU A 89 -11.28 -13.30 -21.83
C LEU A 89 -12.28 -12.15 -22.01
N ILE A 90 -11.84 -11.10 -22.71
CA ILE A 90 -12.57 -9.86 -23.07
C ILE A 90 -12.15 -8.64 -22.23
N SER A 91 -11.10 -7.96 -22.73
CA SER A 91 -10.90 -6.52 -22.53
C SER A 91 -11.87 -5.77 -23.45
N SER A 92 -13.11 -5.61 -23.03
CA SER A 92 -13.97 -4.50 -23.41
C SER A 92 -14.97 -4.32 -22.29
N ASP A 93 -14.77 -3.31 -21.45
CA ASP A 93 -15.78 -2.29 -21.18
C ASP A 93 -15.24 -1.29 -20.17
N LEU A 94 -14.91 -0.10 -20.70
CA LEU A 94 -14.95 1.13 -19.92
C LEU A 94 -16.39 1.31 -19.42
N ILE A 95 -16.60 1.34 -18.11
CA ILE A 95 -17.75 2.03 -17.52
C ILE A 95 -17.20 3.06 -16.53
N LEU A 96 -17.07 4.29 -17.03
CA LEU A 96 -16.99 5.48 -16.19
C LEU A 96 -18.40 5.78 -15.71
N ASN A 97 -18.58 5.90 -14.39
CA ASN A 97 -19.73 6.60 -13.83
C ASN A 97 -19.19 7.83 -13.11
N MET A 98 -19.42 9.00 -13.71
CA MET A 98 -19.39 10.27 -13.00
C MET A 98 -20.75 10.46 -12.33
N CYS A 99 -20.75 10.49 -11.01
CA CYS A 99 -21.64 11.32 -10.20
C CYS A 99 -20.81 11.91 -9.06
#